data_AF-A0A6J5J552-F1
#
_entry.id   AF-A0A6J5J552-F1
#
_cell.length_a   1.000
_cell.length_b   1.000
_cell.length_c   1.000
_cell.angle_alpha   90.00
_cell.angle_beta   90.00
_cell.angle_gamma   90.00
#
_symmetry.space_group_name_H-M   'P 1'
#
loop_
_entity.id
_entity.type
_entity.pdbx_description
1 polymer ?
#
loop_
_entity_poly.entity_id
_entity_poly.type
_entity_poly.pdbx_seq_one_letter_code
_entity_poly.pdbx_strand_id
1 'polypeptide(L)'
;MKLATDRIARIAGYVVAVACLGGNGSAIFASPTPKVLPAATEANWIQAVKRHRTKDGATVADVLAYAEKMRPRIFKAGRFEVGYNGATGVASSVSIGYWIGSQRAPDDAFVDLGYSMSPDGRVMPVSPDQHTATALENGRKAFLRAVDDAYRDTCLSDPDHPPAC
;
A
#
# COMPACT_ATOMS: atom_id res chain seq x y z
N MET A 1 -30.10 4.27 19.81
CA MET A 1 -29.89 5.13 18.61
C MET A 1 -28.41 5.04 18.28
N LYS A 2 -27.96 4.30 17.25
CA LYS A 2 -27.82 4.71 15.82
C LYS A 2 -27.25 6.14 15.73
N LEU A 3 -26.10 6.43 15.12
CA LEU A 3 -25.54 5.89 13.88
C LEU A 3 -24.02 5.64 13.94
N ALA A 4 -23.61 4.51 13.38
CA ALA A 4 -22.29 4.33 12.81
C ALA A 4 -22.31 4.99 11.43
N THR A 5 -21.53 6.05 11.25
CA THR A 5 -21.44 6.82 10.00
C THR A 5 -20.02 6.69 9.46
N ASP A 6 -19.96 6.11 8.26
CA ASP A 6 -18.96 6.28 7.21
C ASP A 6 -17.48 6.06 7.52
N ARG A 7 -17.04 4.84 7.20
CA ARG A 7 -15.68 4.59 6.68
C ARG A 7 -15.78 4.05 5.25
N ILE A 8 -16.25 4.91 4.34
CA ILE A 8 -16.08 4.67 2.90
C ILE A 8 -14.72 5.22 2.50
N ALA A 9 -13.92 4.29 1.99
CA ALA A 9 -12.60 4.45 1.44
C ALA A 9 -12.44 5.67 0.52
N ARG A 10 -11.46 6.53 0.84
CA ARG A 10 -10.75 7.32 -0.17
C ARG A 10 -9.63 6.44 -0.72
N ILE A 11 -9.91 5.74 -1.82
CA ILE A 11 -8.85 5.19 -2.68
C ILE A 11 -8.92 5.99 -3.97
N ALA A 12 -8.04 6.99 -4.07
CA ALA A 12 -7.77 7.71 -5.30
C ALA A 12 -6.93 6.79 -6.20
N GLY A 13 -7.61 5.97 -7.01
CA GLY A 13 -7.00 5.29 -8.15
C GLY A 13 -7.20 6.14 -9.41
N TYR A 14 -6.10 6.67 -9.94
CA TYR A 14 -5.89 7.20 -11.30
C TYR A 14 -7.13 7.42 -12.19
N VAL A 15 -7.55 8.69 -12.31
CA VAL A 15 -8.37 9.15 -13.44
C VAL A 15 -7.43 9.39 -14.63
N VAL A 16 -7.30 8.42 -15.52
CA VAL A 16 -6.82 8.69 -16.88
C VAL A 16 -8.05 9.15 -17.68
N ALA A 17 -8.24 10.46 -17.76
CA ALA A 17 -9.23 11.06 -18.63
C ALA A 17 -8.74 10.95 -20.09
N VAL A 18 -9.14 9.90 -20.80
CA VAL A 18 -9.14 9.91 -22.26
C VAL A 18 -10.50 10.43 -22.70
N ALA A 19 -10.54 11.71 -23.08
CA ALA A 19 -11.68 12.28 -23.76
C ALA A 19 -11.73 11.73 -25.20
N CYS A 20 -12.73 10.91 -25.51
CA CYS A 20 -13.18 10.67 -26.87
C CYS A 20 -14.69 10.92 -26.92
N LEU A 21 -15.05 11.94 -27.69
CA LEU A 21 -16.41 12.36 -28.00
C LEU A 21 -17.14 11.27 -28.81
N GLY A 22 -18.36 10.92 -28.39
CA GLY A 22 -19.37 10.33 -29.27
C GLY A 22 -20.07 9.08 -28.71
N GLY A 23 -21.37 9.20 -28.43
CA GLY A 23 -22.29 8.06 -28.42
C GLY A 23 -23.03 7.81 -27.10
N ASN A 24 -24.35 7.98 -27.15
CA ASN A 24 -25.34 7.71 -26.12
C ASN A 24 -25.15 6.41 -25.33
N GLY A 25 -25.21 6.51 -24.00
CA GLY A 25 -25.39 5.37 -23.10
C GLY A 25 -24.52 5.46 -21.86
N SER A 26 -24.85 6.37 -20.93
CA SER A 26 -24.24 6.37 -19.60
C SER A 26 -24.71 5.14 -18.83
N ALA A 27 -24.06 4.00 -19.06
CA ALA A 27 -24.07 2.90 -18.12
C ALA A 27 -23.31 3.39 -16.89
N ILE A 28 -24.06 3.80 -15.86
CA ILE A 28 -23.52 3.99 -14.52
C ILE A 28 -23.15 2.59 -14.04
N PHE A 29 -21.90 2.17 -14.29
CA PHE A 29 -21.36 0.96 -13.69
C PHE A 29 -21.27 1.21 -12.19
N ALA A 30 -22.27 0.71 -11.45
CA ALA A 30 -22.21 0.67 -10.01
C ALA A 30 -20.97 -0.14 -9.61
N SER A 31 -20.04 0.49 -8.89
CA SER A 31 -18.90 -0.23 -8.33
C SER A 31 -19.43 -1.37 -7.46
N PRO A 32 -18.95 -2.61 -7.64
CA PRO A 32 -19.44 -3.74 -6.87
C PRO A 32 -19.17 -3.53 -5.38
N THR A 33 -20.18 -3.83 -4.55
CA THR A 33 -20.06 -3.77 -3.10
C THR A 33 -18.97 -4.74 -2.63
N PRO A 34 -18.01 -4.29 -1.79
CA PRO A 34 -16.98 -5.17 -1.27
C PRO A 34 -17.58 -6.37 -0.53
N LYS A 35 -17.14 -7.58 -0.89
CA LYS A 35 -17.40 -8.80 -0.14
C LYS A 35 -16.42 -8.86 1.02
N VAL A 36 -16.72 -8.08 2.06
CA VAL A 36 -15.86 -7.91 3.23
C VAL A 36 -15.55 -9.27 3.85
N LEU A 37 -14.25 -9.53 4.09
CA LEU A 37 -13.83 -10.76 4.75
C LEU A 37 -14.36 -10.81 6.19
N PRO A 38 -14.65 -12.01 6.74
CA PRO A 38 -14.82 -12.15 8.18
C PRO A 38 -13.58 -11.63 8.91
N ALA A 39 -13.77 -10.94 10.05
CA ALA A 39 -12.67 -10.30 10.78
C ALA A 39 -11.52 -11.25 11.15
N ALA A 40 -11.84 -12.51 11.47
CA ALA A 40 -10.82 -13.53 11.73
C ALA A 40 -9.98 -13.86 10.48
N THR A 41 -10.61 -13.92 9.31
CA THR A 41 -9.93 -14.17 8.03
C THR A 41 -9.03 -13.00 7.66
N GLU A 42 -9.52 -11.77 7.82
CA GLU A 42 -8.73 -10.54 7.63
C GLU A 42 -7.50 -10.52 8.56
N ALA A 43 -7.68 -10.80 9.85
CA ALA A 43 -6.58 -10.86 10.79
C ALA A 43 -5.54 -11.92 10.41
N ASN A 44 -5.98 -13.09 9.92
CA ASN A 44 -5.08 -14.15 9.46
C ASN A 44 -4.27 -13.73 8.23
N TRP A 45 -4.89 -13.04 7.26
CA TRP A 45 -4.20 -12.53 6.07
C TRP A 45 -3.13 -11.51 6.46
N ILE A 46 -3.47 -10.57 7.33
CA ILE A 46 -2.53 -9.56 7.83
C ILE A 46 -1.37 -10.24 8.58
N GLN A 47 -1.65 -11.27 9.39
CA GLN A 47 -0.60 -12.03 10.09
C GLN A 47 0.28 -12.82 9.13
N ALA A 48 -0.28 -13.41 8.08
CA ALA A 48 0.47 -14.13 7.05
C ALA A 48 1.49 -13.21 6.38
N VAL A 49 1.08 -11.99 6.03
CA VAL A 49 1.97 -11.00 5.42
C VAL A 49 3.02 -10.50 6.39
N LYS A 50 2.65 -10.15 7.63
CA LYS A 50 3.61 -9.72 8.65
C LYS A 50 4.71 -10.75 8.90
N ARG A 51 4.38 -12.04 8.84
CA ARG A 51 5.29 -13.17 9.10
C ARG A 51 5.98 -13.70 7.84
N HIS A 52 5.62 -13.20 6.66
CA HIS A 52 6.24 -13.60 5.40
C HIS A 52 7.73 -13.35 5.46
N ARG A 53 8.53 -14.36 5.10
CA ARG A 53 9.99 -14.29 5.18
C ARG A 53 10.56 -13.73 3.89
N THR A 54 11.36 -12.69 4.05
CA THR A 54 12.13 -12.06 2.97
C THR A 54 13.43 -12.85 2.72
N LYS A 55 14.13 -12.54 1.62
CA LYS A 55 15.34 -13.25 1.21
C LYS A 55 16.50 -13.15 2.20
N ASP A 56 16.53 -12.12 3.06
CA ASP A 56 17.54 -11.99 4.11
C ASP A 56 17.20 -12.77 5.40
N GLY A 57 16.08 -13.51 5.40
CA GLY A 57 15.58 -14.31 6.51
C GLY A 57 14.73 -13.55 7.53
N ALA A 58 14.66 -12.21 7.44
CA ALA A 58 13.79 -11.41 8.29
C ALA A 58 12.33 -11.49 7.82
N THR A 59 11.38 -11.26 8.73
CA THR A 59 9.98 -11.12 8.33
C THR A 59 9.72 -9.74 7.72
N VAL A 60 8.64 -9.59 6.94
CA VAL A 60 8.19 -8.28 6.44
C VAL A 60 8.06 -7.27 7.58
N ALA A 61 7.50 -7.68 8.72
CA ALA A 61 7.38 -6.82 9.89
C ALA A 61 8.75 -6.37 10.42
N ASP A 62 9.74 -7.28 10.46
CA ASP A 62 11.11 -6.95 10.89
C ASP A 62 11.80 -5.98 9.94
N VAL A 63 11.56 -6.10 8.62
CA VAL A 63 12.14 -5.20 7.61
C VAL A 63 11.61 -3.79 7.77
N LEU A 64 10.29 -3.64 7.92
CA LEU A 64 9.65 -2.33 8.14
C LEU A 64 10.12 -1.71 9.46
N ALA A 65 10.16 -2.48 10.55
CA ALA A 65 10.64 -2.01 11.84
C ALA A 65 12.12 -1.60 11.80
N TYR A 66 12.94 -2.32 11.02
CA TYR A 66 14.32 -1.96 10.79
C TYR A 66 14.46 -0.62 10.06
N ALA A 67 13.71 -0.41 8.97
CA ALA A 67 13.73 0.87 8.25
C ALA A 67 13.32 2.04 9.16
N GLU A 68 12.24 1.88 9.92
CA GLU A 68 11.77 2.89 10.88
C GLU A 68 12.82 3.22 11.94
N LYS A 69 13.49 2.20 12.49
CA LYS A 69 14.59 2.40 13.45
C LYS A 69 15.78 3.13 12.84
N MET A 70 16.13 2.82 11.59
CA MET A 70 17.31 3.40 10.92
C MET A 70 17.05 4.79 10.35
N ARG A 71 15.78 5.13 10.10
CA ARG A 71 15.33 6.39 9.48
C ARG A 71 14.14 6.98 10.23
N PRO A 72 14.23 7.21 11.54
CA PRO A 72 13.08 7.60 12.36
C PRO A 72 12.52 8.98 12.03
N ARG A 73 13.29 9.82 11.30
CA ARG A 73 12.87 11.15 10.86
C ARG A 73 12.28 11.17 9.45
N ILE A 74 12.47 10.10 8.67
CA ILE A 74 12.06 10.08 7.26
C ILE A 74 11.20 8.89 6.87
N PHE A 75 11.08 7.86 7.72
CA PHE A 75 10.27 6.69 7.45
C PHE A 75 9.47 6.23 8.67
N LYS A 76 8.23 5.80 8.43
CA LYS A 76 7.31 5.28 9.43
C LYS A 76 6.44 4.21 8.80
N ALA A 77 6.40 3.03 9.41
CA ALA A 77 5.49 1.98 8.99
C ALA A 77 4.06 2.32 9.47
N GLY A 78 3.11 2.22 8.56
CA GLY A 78 1.68 2.43 8.82
C GLY A 78 0.93 1.12 9.09
N ARG A 79 -0.36 1.11 8.73
CA ARG A 79 -1.23 -0.05 8.96
C ARG A 79 -1.18 -1.04 7.81
N PHE A 80 -1.53 -2.29 8.14
CA PHE A 80 -1.80 -3.33 7.17
C PHE A 80 -3.30 -3.39 6.98
N GLU A 81 -3.76 -3.37 5.74
CA GLU A 81 -5.18 -3.33 5.40
C GLU A 81 -5.47 -4.30 4.24
N VAL A 82 -6.62 -4.96 4.26
CA VAL A 82 -7.03 -5.84 3.15
C VAL A 82 -7.50 -4.99 1.98
N GLY A 83 -6.90 -5.21 0.82
CA GLY A 83 -7.28 -4.61 -0.45
C GLY A 83 -8.32 -5.45 -1.20
N TYR A 84 -9.32 -4.77 -1.75
CA TYR A 84 -10.41 -5.37 -2.51
C TYR A 84 -10.28 -5.00 -3.99
N ASN A 85 -10.47 -5.99 -4.86
CA ASN A 85 -10.48 -5.77 -6.30
C ASN A 85 -11.70 -4.91 -6.67
N GLY A 86 -11.46 -3.73 -7.25
CA GLY A 86 -12.53 -2.76 -7.57
C GLY A 86 -13.55 -3.23 -8.60
N ALA A 87 -13.22 -4.22 -9.43
CA ALA A 87 -14.11 -4.77 -10.47
C ALA A 87 -14.98 -5.93 -9.97
N THR A 88 -14.60 -6.60 -8.88
CA THR A 88 -15.31 -7.80 -8.38
C THR A 88 -15.77 -7.67 -6.93
N GLY A 89 -15.24 -6.69 -6.18
CA GLY A 89 -15.45 -6.52 -4.75
C GLY A 89 -14.78 -7.61 -3.90
N VAL A 90 -14.01 -8.53 -4.48
CA VAL A 90 -13.38 -9.64 -3.76
C VAL A 90 -12.05 -9.21 -3.16
N ALA A 91 -11.78 -9.61 -1.91
CA ALA A 91 -10.47 -9.40 -1.29
C ALA A 91 -9.37 -10.09 -2.09
N SER A 92 -8.28 -9.38 -2.37
CA SER A 92 -7.23 -9.87 -3.28
C SER A 92 -5.81 -9.52 -2.86
N SER A 93 -5.66 -8.64 -1.87
CA SER A 93 -4.34 -8.22 -1.40
C SER A 93 -4.36 -7.82 0.07
N VAL A 94 -3.18 -7.68 0.65
CA VAL A 94 -2.95 -6.92 1.87
C VAL A 94 -1.98 -5.80 1.51
N SER A 95 -2.45 -4.56 1.66
CA SER A 95 -1.65 -3.36 1.47
C SER A 95 -0.98 -2.97 2.78
N ILE A 96 0.19 -2.36 2.68
CA ILE A 96 0.97 -1.85 3.79
C ILE A 96 1.07 -0.34 3.57
N GLY A 97 0.36 0.42 4.40
CA GLY A 97 0.56 1.87 4.45
C GLY A 97 1.94 2.16 5.03
N TYR A 98 2.65 3.13 4.47
CA TYR A 98 3.89 3.64 5.03
C TYR A 98 4.05 5.12 4.67
N TRP A 99 5.00 5.77 5.34
CA TRP A 99 5.26 7.18 5.15
C TRP A 99 6.74 7.41 4.84
N ILE A 100 6.99 8.35 3.92
CA ILE A 100 8.30 8.90 3.58
C ILE A 100 8.20 10.43 3.54
N GLY A 101 9.07 11.15 4.24
CA GLY A 101 9.06 12.63 4.29
C GLY A 101 9.58 13.16 5.62
N SER A 102 9.69 14.46 5.83
CA SER A 102 10.11 15.05 7.12
C SER A 102 9.07 15.97 7.76
N GLN A 103 8.02 16.34 7.02
CA GLN A 103 7.08 17.41 7.38
C GLN A 103 5.60 17.10 7.08
N ARG A 104 5.13 15.84 7.19
CA ARG A 104 3.73 15.49 6.86
C ARG A 104 2.83 15.16 8.05
N ALA A 105 1.52 15.30 7.81
CA ALA A 105 0.49 15.15 8.84
C ALA A 105 0.33 13.69 9.28
N PRO A 106 -0.18 13.40 10.49
CA PRO A 106 -0.28 12.04 11.04
C PRO A 106 -1.12 11.04 10.23
N ASP A 107 -1.94 11.52 9.31
CA ASP A 107 -2.84 10.73 8.45
C ASP A 107 -2.35 10.55 7.01
N ASP A 108 -1.18 11.09 6.66
CA ASP A 108 -0.56 10.87 5.36
C ASP A 108 0.04 9.47 5.24
N ALA A 109 -0.43 8.70 4.26
CA ALA A 109 0.09 7.37 3.95
C ALA A 109 0.26 7.18 2.44
N PHE A 110 1.43 6.71 2.03
CA PHE A 110 1.64 6.13 0.70
C PHE A 110 1.16 4.68 0.72
N VAL A 111 0.48 4.28 -0.35
CA VAL A 111 -0.07 2.93 -0.53
C VAL A 111 0.53 2.31 -1.81
N ASP A 112 1.84 2.07 -1.78
CA ASP A 112 2.60 1.41 -2.87
C ASP A 112 3.23 0.07 -2.43
N LEU A 113 3.01 -0.34 -1.19
CA LEU A 113 3.41 -1.66 -0.70
C LEU A 113 2.19 -2.55 -0.56
N GLY A 114 2.24 -3.73 -1.16
CA GLY A 114 1.17 -4.71 -0.99
C GLY A 114 1.58 -6.09 -1.47
N TYR A 115 0.93 -7.09 -0.89
CA TYR A 115 1.06 -8.48 -1.28
C TYR A 115 -0.25 -8.95 -1.86
N SER A 116 -0.22 -9.47 -3.08
CA SER A 116 -1.34 -10.24 -3.61
C SER A 116 -1.52 -11.50 -2.77
N MET A 117 -2.78 -11.84 -2.52
CA MET A 117 -3.16 -12.99 -1.71
C MET A 117 -3.88 -13.99 -2.60
N SER A 118 -3.54 -15.26 -2.47
CA SER A 118 -4.32 -16.33 -3.08
C SER A 118 -5.68 -16.47 -2.37
N PRO A 119 -6.69 -17.09 -3.01
CA PRO A 119 -8.01 -17.26 -2.41
C PRO A 119 -8.01 -18.03 -1.07
N ASP A 120 -7.02 -18.88 -0.84
CA ASP A 120 -6.79 -19.62 0.41
C ASP A 120 -5.97 -18.84 1.46
N GLY A 121 -5.62 -17.58 1.18
CA GLY A 121 -4.96 -16.67 2.13
C GLY A 121 -3.45 -16.81 2.23
N ARG A 122 -2.79 -17.35 1.20
CA ARG A 122 -1.32 -17.38 1.11
C ARG A 122 -0.80 -16.13 0.40
N VAL A 123 0.37 -15.69 0.83
CA VAL A 123 1.12 -14.61 0.16
C VAL A 123 1.59 -15.09 -1.20
N MET A 124 1.22 -14.36 -2.26
CA MET A 124 1.70 -14.65 -3.61
C MET A 124 3.06 -13.98 -3.87
N PRO A 125 3.85 -14.50 -4.82
CA PRO A 125 5.10 -13.86 -5.22
C PRO A 125 4.88 -12.42 -5.68
N VAL A 126 5.77 -11.52 -5.26
CA VAL A 126 5.80 -10.13 -5.70
C VAL A 126 6.29 -10.08 -7.15
N SER A 127 5.60 -9.31 -7.98
CA SER A 127 5.98 -9.10 -9.37
C SER A 127 7.21 -8.19 -9.47
N PRO A 128 8.19 -8.47 -10.35
CA PRO A 128 9.44 -7.70 -10.44
C PRO A 128 9.29 -6.22 -10.81
N ASP A 129 8.16 -5.84 -11.41
CA ASP A 129 7.79 -4.46 -11.76
C ASP A 129 7.39 -3.61 -10.54
N GLN A 130 7.08 -4.23 -9.40
CA GLN A 130 6.80 -3.54 -8.15
C GLN A 130 8.11 -3.28 -7.40
N HIS A 131 8.80 -2.20 -7.75
CA HIS A 131 10.15 -1.89 -7.24
C HIS A 131 10.23 -1.85 -5.71
N THR A 132 9.31 -1.15 -5.03
CA THR A 132 9.31 -1.00 -3.58
C THR A 132 9.03 -2.33 -2.87
N ALA A 133 8.05 -3.10 -3.34
CA ALA A 133 7.73 -4.42 -2.80
C ALA A 133 8.85 -5.44 -3.07
N THR A 134 9.52 -5.35 -4.23
CA THR A 134 10.70 -6.16 -4.55
C THR A 134 11.87 -5.83 -3.62
N ALA A 135 12.08 -4.56 -3.29
CA ALA A 135 13.10 -4.16 -2.32
C ALA A 135 12.79 -4.68 -0.91
N LEU A 136 11.52 -4.67 -0.51
CA LEU A 136 11.03 -5.27 0.73
C LEU A 136 11.32 -6.79 0.77
N GLU A 137 10.99 -7.52 -0.29
CA GLU A 137 11.28 -8.96 -0.43
C GLU A 137 12.77 -9.29 -0.40
N ASN A 138 13.62 -8.37 -0.86
CA ASN A 138 15.08 -8.54 -0.82
C ASN A 138 15.66 -8.29 0.58
N GLY A 139 14.86 -7.83 1.54
CA GLY A 139 15.20 -7.75 2.95
C GLY A 139 15.67 -6.37 3.43
N ARG A 140 16.20 -6.33 4.66
CA ARG A 140 16.40 -5.09 5.43
C ARG A 140 17.20 -4.00 4.72
N LYS A 141 18.37 -4.36 4.19
CA LYS A 141 19.27 -3.39 3.55
C LYS A 141 18.76 -2.91 2.19
N ALA A 142 18.11 -3.78 1.44
CA ALA A 142 17.55 -3.42 0.13
C ALA A 142 16.37 -2.46 0.30
N PHE A 143 15.46 -2.77 1.23
CA PHE A 143 14.34 -1.89 1.54
C PHE A 143 14.78 -0.53 2.10
N LEU A 144 15.75 -0.50 3.02
CA LEU A 144 16.29 0.76 3.55
C LEU A 144 16.85 1.66 2.44
N ARG A 145 17.54 1.08 1.44
CA ARG A 145 18.03 1.84 0.28
C ARG A 145 16.89 2.39 -0.57
N ALA A 146 15.86 1.59 -0.83
CA ALA A 146 14.68 2.06 -1.56
C ALA A 146 13.97 3.22 -0.85
N VAL A 147 13.91 3.19 0.49
CA VAL A 147 13.40 4.29 1.31
C VAL A 147 14.26 5.55 1.16
N ASP A 148 15.59 5.41 1.22
CA ASP A 148 16.52 6.53 1.05
C ASP A 148 16.43 7.14 -0.36
N ASP A 149 16.30 6.29 -1.38
CA ASP A 149 16.14 6.69 -2.78
C ASP A 149 14.81 7.43 -2.99
N ALA A 150 13.71 6.87 -2.51
CA ALA A 150 12.40 7.52 -2.60
C ALA A 150 12.36 8.86 -1.85
N TYR A 151 13.00 8.94 -0.67
CA TYR A 151 13.12 10.20 0.06
C TYR A 151 13.91 11.24 -0.72
N ARG A 152 15.07 10.86 -1.30
CA ARG A 152 15.86 11.78 -2.11
C ARG A 152 15.07 12.25 -3.33
N ASP A 153 14.44 11.35 -4.06
CA ASP A 153 13.80 11.66 -5.34
C ASP A 153 12.48 12.44 -5.15
N THR A 154 11.79 12.26 -4.01
CA THR A 154 10.49 12.89 -3.74
C THR A 154 10.58 14.10 -2.81
N CYS A 155 11.56 14.13 -1.90
CA CYS A 155 11.63 15.08 -0.79
C CYS A 155 12.87 15.97 -0.80
N LEU A 156 13.93 15.64 -1.54
CA LEU A 156 15.08 16.52 -1.70
C LEU A 156 14.95 17.28 -3.03
N SER A 157 14.88 18.61 -2.88
CA SER A 157 14.66 19.65 -3.88
C SER A 157 15.04 19.35 -5.33
N ASP A 158 14.05 19.50 -6.20
CA ASP A 158 14.23 20.11 -7.52
C ASP A 158 14.61 21.59 -7.29
N PRO A 159 15.68 22.15 -7.91
CA PRO A 159 16.00 23.57 -7.79
C PRO A 159 14.86 24.52 -8.21
N ASP A 160 13.90 24.03 -9.01
CA ASP A 160 12.74 24.81 -9.47
C ASP A 160 11.47 24.61 -8.61
N HIS A 161 11.47 23.67 -7.66
CA HIS A 161 10.32 23.39 -6.78
C HIS A 161 10.72 23.15 -5.32
N PRO A 162 10.14 23.89 -4.35
CA PRO A 162 10.42 23.65 -2.93
C PRO A 162 9.99 22.22 -2.52
N PRO A 163 10.76 21.54 -1.65
CA PRO A 163 10.50 20.16 -1.28
C PRO A 163 9.13 20.03 -0.61
N ALA A 164 8.29 19.13 -1.12
CA ALA A 164 6.89 18.98 -0.72
C ALA A 164 6.67 17.98 0.43
N CYS A 165 7.74 17.51 1.10
CA CYS A 165 7.71 16.35 1.98
C CYS A 165 8.58 16.47 3.25
#